data_AF-A0A4Y2TNN8-F1
#
_entry.id   AF-A0A4Y2TNN8-F1
#
_cell.length_a   1.000
_cell.length_b   1.000
_cell.length_c   1.000
_cell.angle_alpha   90.00
_cell.angle_beta   90.00
_cell.angle_gamma   90.00
#
_symmetry.space_group_name_H-M   'P 1'
#
loop_
_entity.id
_entity.type
_entity.pdbx_description
1 polymer ?
#
loop_
_entity_poly.entity_id
_entity_poly.type
_entity_poly.pdbx_seq_one_letter_code
_entity_poly.pdbx_strand_id
1 'polypeptide(L)'
;MMHLGHLRPSKSNYASPLHMVPKKGTLNWRPVGDYRALNSQTLKDKYPIPCIADFTAELHESKIFSRIDLIKAYHQIPIHPEDIHKTAICTPFGLFESTRMQFGLCNASATFQRFIDEVTRGLPGVYAFVDDILIASKNHEDHYQHLKTLFSRLDEYGLCINVSKCIFGTSTIDF
;
A
#
# COMPACT_ATOMS: atom_id res chain seq x y z
N MET A 1 11.49 13.14 2.29
CA MET A 1 10.06 13.30 1.96
C MET A 1 9.80 14.63 1.24
N MET A 2 10.29 15.77 1.74
CA MET A 2 10.16 17.06 1.04
C MET A 2 10.85 17.08 -0.34
N HIS A 3 12.09 16.59 -0.45
CA HIS A 3 12.81 16.54 -1.73
C HIS A 3 12.15 15.62 -2.78
N LEU A 4 11.30 14.68 -2.34
CA LEU A 4 10.51 13.81 -3.22
C LEU A 4 9.16 14.45 -3.59
N GLY A 5 8.85 15.65 -3.08
CA GLY A 5 7.56 16.32 -3.28
C GLY A 5 6.39 15.71 -2.50
N HIS A 6 6.63 14.77 -1.58
CA HIS A 6 5.57 14.11 -0.80
C HIS A 6 5.05 14.96 0.37
N LEU A 7 5.85 15.93 0.80
CA LEU A 7 5.53 16.87 1.87
C LEU A 7 5.91 18.28 1.43
N ARG A 8 5.15 19.27 1.87
CA ARG A 8 5.45 20.70 1.69
C ARG A 8 5.11 21.49 2.96
N PRO A 9 5.71 22.67 3.18
CA PRO A 9 5.31 23.55 4.27
C PRO A 9 3.81 23.88 4.19
N SER A 10 3.15 23.94 5.34
CA SER A 10 1.72 24.19 5.43
C SER A 10 1.42 25.44 6.26
N LYS A 11 0.26 26.04 5.98
CA LYS A 11 -0.40 27.07 6.80
C LYS A 11 -1.81 26.62 7.21
N SER A 12 -2.03 25.30 7.22
CA SER A 12 -3.33 24.71 7.54
C SER A 12 -3.77 25.01 8.96
N ASN A 13 -5.08 25.07 9.15
CA ASN A 13 -5.69 25.10 10.48
C ASN A 13 -5.78 23.71 11.14
N TYR A 14 -5.44 22.65 10.39
CA TYR A 14 -5.24 21.31 10.95
C TYR A 14 -3.81 21.13 11.44
N ALA A 15 -3.63 20.35 12.50
CA ALA A 15 -2.32 20.02 13.03
C ALA A 15 -2.37 18.67 13.78
N SER A 16 -1.93 17.60 13.11
CA SER A 16 -1.77 16.29 13.75
C SER A 16 -0.34 16.17 14.31
N PRO A 17 -0.12 15.71 15.55
CA PRO A 17 1.24 15.53 16.08
C PRO A 17 2.07 14.54 15.26
N LEU A 18 3.36 14.79 15.08
CA LEU A 18 4.29 13.79 14.55
C LEU A 18 4.57 12.72 15.61
N HIS A 19 4.48 11.46 15.21
CA HIS A 19 4.89 10.31 15.99
C HIS A 19 5.99 9.52 15.26
N MET A 20 7.03 9.11 15.99
CA MET A 20 8.14 8.33 15.43
C MET A 20 7.99 6.87 15.81
N VAL A 21 7.83 6.00 14.81
CA VAL A 21 7.62 4.55 15.01
C VAL A 21 8.88 3.80 14.57
N PRO A 22 9.48 2.94 15.41
CA PRO A 22 10.62 2.12 15.01
C PRO A 22 10.20 1.07 13.97
N LYS A 23 11.02 0.86 12.94
CA LYS A 23 10.81 -0.23 12.00
C LYS A 23 11.29 -1.53 12.62
N LYS A 24 10.38 -2.49 12.80
CA LYS A 24 10.68 -3.83 13.33
C LYS A 24 11.92 -4.42 12.63
N GLY A 25 12.87 -4.91 13.43
CA GLY A 25 14.09 -5.56 12.95
C GLY A 25 15.15 -4.64 12.35
N THR A 26 15.01 -3.31 12.47
CA THR A 26 16.03 -2.36 11.98
C THR A 26 16.23 -1.19 12.96
N LEU A 27 17.33 -0.45 12.81
CA LEU A 27 17.57 0.80 13.55
C LEU A 27 16.84 2.01 12.92
N ASN A 28 16.06 1.80 11.86
CA ASN A 28 15.37 2.87 11.14
C ASN A 28 14.05 3.24 11.82
N TRP A 29 13.69 4.52 11.71
CA TRP A 29 12.42 5.07 12.20
C TRP A 29 11.51 5.50 11.06
N ARG A 30 10.19 5.51 11.29
CA ARG A 30 9.17 6.03 10.39
C ARG A 30 8.48 7.23 11.03
N PRO A 31 8.48 8.40 10.38
CA PRO A 31 7.60 9.49 10.76
C PRO A 31 6.16 9.13 10.37
N VAL A 32 5.23 9.23 11.32
CA VAL A 32 3.80 8.95 11.15
C VAL A 32 3.00 10.06 11.81
N GLY A 33 1.99 10.61 11.13
CA GLY A 33 1.07 11.56 11.76
C GLY A 33 0.10 10.84 12.70
N ASP A 34 -0.11 11.38 13.90
CA ASP A 34 -1.20 10.93 14.77
C ASP A 34 -2.53 11.54 14.31
N TYR A 35 -3.14 10.89 13.32
CA TYR A 35 -4.37 11.33 12.68
C TYR A 35 -5.65 10.93 13.43
N ARG A 36 -5.58 10.48 14.70
CA ARG A 36 -6.79 10.02 15.44
C ARG A 36 -7.92 11.05 15.47
N ALA A 37 -7.58 12.32 15.70
CA ALA A 37 -8.57 13.40 15.71
C ALA A 37 -9.13 13.71 14.31
N LEU A 38 -8.29 13.67 13.27
CA LEU A 38 -8.74 13.82 11.89
C LEU A 38 -9.66 12.67 11.48
N ASN A 39 -9.29 11.44 11.83
CA ASN A 39 -10.01 10.23 11.49
C ASN A 39 -11.39 10.16 12.14
N SER A 40 -11.61 10.75 13.32
CA SER A 40 -12.93 10.78 13.95
C SER A 40 -13.93 11.71 13.24
N GLN A 41 -13.42 12.67 12.47
CA GLN A 41 -14.19 13.63 11.69
C GLN A 41 -14.30 13.23 10.21
N THR A 42 -13.57 12.19 9.80
CA THR A 42 -13.55 11.72 8.41
C THR A 42 -14.63 10.66 8.21
N LEU A 43 -15.41 10.79 7.13
CA LEU A 43 -16.34 9.75 6.71
C LEU A 43 -15.54 8.51 6.31
N LYS A 44 -15.80 7.39 7.00
CA LYS A 44 -15.08 6.14 6.77
C LYS A 44 -15.49 5.51 5.45
N ASP A 45 -14.51 5.21 4.61
CA ASP A 45 -14.70 4.41 3.41
C ASP A 45 -14.90 2.95 3.81
N LYS A 46 -15.96 2.33 3.30
CA LYS A 46 -16.33 0.94 3.58
C LYS A 46 -16.03 0.01 2.40
N TYR A 47 -15.10 0.39 1.53
CA TYR A 47 -14.63 -0.52 0.49
C TYR A 47 -14.18 -1.85 1.11
N PRO A 48 -14.64 -2.99 0.58
CA PRO A 48 -14.30 -4.29 1.15
C PRO A 48 -12.80 -4.54 0.99
N ILE A 49 -12.14 -4.82 2.11
CA ILE A 49 -10.78 -5.37 2.08
C ILE A 49 -10.95 -6.89 2.17
N PRO A 50 -10.46 -7.66 1.19
CA PRO A 50 -10.65 -9.10 1.15
C PRO A 50 -10.08 -9.75 2.41
N CYS A 51 -10.76 -10.77 2.92
CA CYS A 51 -10.20 -11.62 3.96
C CYS A 51 -9.25 -12.63 3.29
N ILE A 52 -8.11 -12.93 3.91
CA ILE A 52 -7.19 -13.96 3.39
C ILE A 52 -7.90 -15.32 3.22
N ALA A 53 -8.89 -15.60 4.09
CA ALA A 53 -9.71 -16.79 4.00
C ALA A 53 -10.53 -16.87 2.68
N ASP A 54 -10.87 -15.73 2.08
CA ASP A 54 -11.77 -15.66 0.91
C ASP A 54 -11.14 -16.34 -0.31
N PHE A 55 -9.84 -16.15 -0.53
CA PHE A 55 -9.14 -16.78 -1.64
C PHE A 55 -8.42 -18.09 -1.27
N THR A 56 -8.40 -18.49 0.00
CA THR A 56 -7.74 -19.75 0.41
C THR A 56 -8.37 -20.98 -0.28
N ALA A 57 -9.68 -20.97 -0.53
CA ALA A 57 -10.36 -22.03 -1.27
C ALA A 57 -9.87 -22.13 -2.72
N GLU A 58 -9.51 -21.01 -3.34
CA GLU A 58 -8.99 -20.94 -4.71
C GLU A 58 -7.52 -21.40 -4.81
N LEU A 59 -6.83 -21.50 -3.67
CA LEU A 59 -5.44 -21.95 -3.61
C LEU A 59 -5.28 -23.48 -3.60
N HIS A 60 -6.36 -24.27 -3.46
CA HIS A 60 -6.31 -25.72 -3.22
C HIS A 60 -5.41 -26.51 -4.21
N GLU A 61 -5.32 -26.08 -5.48
CA GLU A 61 -4.52 -26.77 -6.49
C GLU A 61 -3.19 -26.07 -6.82
N SER A 62 -2.93 -24.93 -6.19
CA SER A 62 -1.72 -24.16 -6.42
C SER A 62 -0.53 -24.83 -5.73
N LYS A 63 0.58 -24.94 -6.46
CA LYS A 63 1.83 -25.57 -6.00
C LYS A 63 3.00 -24.61 -5.94
N ILE A 64 2.84 -23.44 -6.56
CA ILE A 64 3.89 -22.45 -6.75
C ILE A 64 3.32 -21.09 -6.39
N PHE A 65 4.04 -20.41 -5.51
CA PHE A 65 3.63 -19.14 -4.93
C PHE A 65 4.71 -18.08 -5.09
N SER A 66 4.27 -16.84 -5.30
CA SER A 66 5.11 -15.64 -5.19
C SER A 66 4.39 -14.60 -4.36
N ARG A 67 5.15 -13.79 -3.61
CA ARG A 67 4.64 -12.58 -2.94
C ARG A 67 5.38 -11.37 -3.49
N ILE A 68 4.63 -10.37 -3.92
CA ILE A 68 5.14 -9.11 -4.43
C ILE A 68 4.90 -8.01 -3.39
N ASP A 69 5.97 -7.38 -2.91
CA ASP A 69 5.93 -6.20 -2.01
C ASP A 69 6.03 -4.94 -2.86
N LEU A 70 5.05 -4.03 -2.75
CA LEU A 70 5.08 -2.74 -3.46
C LEU A 70 5.94 -1.69 -2.72
N ILE A 71 6.74 -0.91 -3.45
CA ILE A 71 7.58 0.14 -2.84
C ILE A 71 6.69 1.26 -2.29
N LYS A 72 6.61 1.41 -0.97
CA LYS A 72 5.93 2.55 -0.33
C LYS A 72 4.52 2.78 -0.91
N ALA A 73 3.75 1.71 -1.09
CA ALA A 73 2.43 1.66 -1.70
C ALA A 73 1.58 2.93 -1.49
N TYR A 74 1.36 3.33 -0.24
CA TYR A 74 0.55 4.52 0.07
C TYR A 74 1.11 5.83 -0.50
N HIS A 75 2.43 6.01 -0.53
CA HIS A 75 3.03 7.22 -1.10
C HIS A 75 2.89 7.31 -2.63
N GLN A 76 2.45 6.25 -3.29
CA GLN A 76 2.16 6.26 -4.73
C GLN A 76 0.80 6.91 -5.03
N ILE A 77 -0.12 6.95 -4.06
CA ILE A 77 -1.46 7.53 -4.25
C ILE A 77 -1.45 9.03 -3.91
N PRO A 78 -1.80 9.94 -4.85
CA PRO A 78 -2.00 11.35 -4.55
C PRO A 78 -3.19 11.58 -3.61
N ILE A 79 -3.05 12.56 -2.72
CA ILE A 79 -4.20 13.10 -1.98
C ILE A 79 -4.90 14.14 -2.86
N HIS A 80 -6.23 14.14 -2.87
CA HIS A 80 -7.01 15.15 -3.58
C HIS A 80 -6.61 16.56 -3.12
N PRO A 81 -6.40 17.55 -4.01
CA PRO A 81 -5.85 18.85 -3.65
C PRO A 81 -6.58 19.57 -2.50
N GLU A 82 -7.90 19.44 -2.44
CA GLU A 82 -8.74 20.04 -1.40
C GLU A 82 -8.57 19.39 -0.02
N ASP A 83 -8.07 18.15 0.04
CA ASP A 83 -7.88 17.40 1.29
C ASP A 83 -6.44 17.45 1.80
N ILE A 84 -5.48 17.91 0.98
CA ILE A 84 -4.05 17.97 1.35
C ILE A 84 -3.85 18.69 2.69
N HIS A 85 -4.49 19.85 2.87
CA HIS A 85 -4.33 20.67 4.07
C HIS A 85 -4.75 19.95 5.37
N LYS A 86 -5.69 19.01 5.29
CA LYS A 86 -6.17 18.21 6.45
C LYS A 86 -5.07 17.31 6.99
N THR A 87 -4.13 16.91 6.14
CA THR A 87 -3.04 15.99 6.50
C THR A 87 -1.87 16.66 7.20
N ALA A 88 -1.98 17.95 7.53
CA ALA A 88 -0.93 18.72 8.17
C ALA A 88 -0.44 18.06 9.47
N ILE A 89 0.88 17.86 9.55
CA ILE A 89 1.61 17.32 10.68
C ILE A 89 2.43 18.44 11.33
N CYS A 90 2.26 18.59 12.64
CA CYS A 90 3.06 19.49 13.46
C CYS A 90 4.33 18.79 13.93
N THR A 91 5.48 19.42 13.67
CA THR A 91 6.81 18.95 14.09
C THR A 91 7.50 20.06 14.91
N PRO A 92 8.58 19.74 15.65
CA PRO A 92 9.37 20.76 16.36
C PRO A 92 9.97 21.86 15.49
N PHE A 93 9.98 21.69 14.16
CA PHE A 93 10.60 22.59 13.19
C PHE A 93 9.61 23.14 12.16
N GLY A 94 8.30 22.98 12.39
CA GLY A 94 7.25 23.61 11.60
C GLY A 94 6.06 22.71 11.28
N LEU A 95 5.15 23.26 10.48
CA LEU A 95 3.95 22.59 10.01
C LEU A 95 4.13 22.15 8.54
N PHE A 96 3.85 20.88 8.26
CA PHE A 96 3.99 20.31 6.92
C PHE A 96 2.75 19.51 6.54
N GLU A 97 2.28 19.62 5.31
CA GLU A 97 1.16 18.85 4.78
C GLU A 97 1.63 17.88 3.69
N SER A 98 0.87 16.80 3.50
CA SER A 98 1.24 15.75 2.55
C SER A 98 0.41 15.78 1.27
N THR A 99 1.12 15.65 0.16
CA THR A 99 0.57 15.55 -1.19
C THR A 99 0.27 14.09 -1.59
N ARG A 100 0.79 13.13 -0.81
CA ARG A 100 0.65 11.68 -1.04
C ARG A 100 0.06 11.02 0.19
N MET A 101 -0.72 9.97 0.01
CA MET A 101 -1.40 9.29 1.11
C MET A 101 -0.41 8.81 2.16
N GLN A 102 -0.69 9.12 3.44
CA GLN A 102 0.19 8.79 4.57
C GLN A 102 -0.37 7.63 5.38
N PHE A 103 0.52 6.96 6.12
CA PHE A 103 0.12 6.03 7.17
C PHE A 103 -0.67 6.76 8.25
N GLY A 104 -1.63 6.05 8.85
CA GLY A 104 -2.46 6.55 9.95
C GLY A 104 -3.76 7.20 9.51
N LEU A 105 -3.95 7.53 8.22
CA LEU A 105 -5.24 7.97 7.69
C LEU A 105 -6.23 6.80 7.64
N CYS A 106 -7.47 6.99 8.13
CA CYS A 106 -8.42 5.88 8.31
C CYS A 106 -8.88 5.22 7.01
N ASN A 107 -8.85 5.93 5.88
CA ASN A 107 -9.29 5.40 4.59
C ASN A 107 -8.12 4.93 3.72
N ALA A 108 -6.87 4.96 4.21
CA ALA A 108 -5.70 4.69 3.37
C ALA A 108 -5.72 3.27 2.77
N SER A 109 -6.02 2.26 3.58
CA SER A 109 -6.08 0.87 3.13
C SER A 109 -7.25 0.62 2.18
N ALA A 110 -8.43 1.19 2.45
CA ALA A 110 -9.60 1.07 1.58
C ALA A 110 -9.35 1.71 0.20
N THR A 111 -8.77 2.91 0.18
CA THR A 111 -8.37 3.60 -1.05
C THR A 111 -7.34 2.78 -1.84
N PHE A 112 -6.31 2.26 -1.15
CA PHE A 112 -5.28 1.47 -1.81
C PHE A 112 -5.83 0.15 -2.34
N GLN A 113 -6.68 -0.54 -1.56
CA GLN A 113 -7.33 -1.78 -1.99
C GLN A 113 -8.15 -1.56 -3.26
N ARG A 114 -8.99 -0.53 -3.30
CA ARG A 114 -9.78 -0.20 -4.50
C ARG A 114 -8.90 0.00 -5.73
N PHE A 115 -7.79 0.70 -5.55
CA PHE A 115 -6.85 0.95 -6.63
C PHE A 115 -6.15 -0.34 -7.08
N ILE A 116 -5.63 -1.15 -6.15
CA ILE A 116 -4.93 -2.38 -6.53
C ILE A 116 -5.89 -3.44 -7.11
N ASP A 117 -7.16 -3.43 -6.72
CA ASP A 117 -8.21 -4.27 -7.32
C ASP A 117 -8.54 -3.84 -8.77
N GLU A 118 -8.37 -2.56 -9.10
CA GLU A 118 -8.46 -2.10 -10.49
C GLU A 118 -7.25 -2.58 -11.29
N VAL A 119 -6.04 -2.39 -10.74
CA VAL A 119 -4.79 -2.82 -11.36
C VAL A 119 -4.83 -4.32 -11.62
N THR A 120 -5.14 -5.14 -10.63
CA THR A 120 -5.08 -6.61 -10.71
C THR A 120 -6.34 -7.24 -11.30
N ARG A 121 -7.33 -6.44 -11.71
CA ARG A 121 -8.60 -6.94 -12.23
C ARG A 121 -8.41 -7.88 -13.42
N GLY A 122 -9.02 -9.04 -13.33
CA GLY A 122 -9.05 -10.06 -14.39
C GLY A 122 -7.75 -10.84 -14.53
N LEU A 123 -6.79 -10.69 -13.61
CA LEU A 123 -5.57 -11.48 -13.60
C LEU A 123 -5.81 -12.82 -12.87
N PRO A 124 -5.71 -13.97 -13.56
CA PRO A 124 -5.93 -15.26 -12.91
C PRO A 124 -4.81 -15.58 -11.92
N GLY A 125 -5.16 -16.15 -10.77
CA GLY A 125 -4.20 -16.58 -9.75
C GLY A 125 -3.42 -15.44 -9.11
N VAL A 126 -3.91 -14.20 -9.19
CA VAL A 126 -3.34 -13.01 -8.55
C VAL A 126 -4.33 -12.50 -7.51
N TYR A 127 -3.88 -12.36 -6.27
CA TYR A 127 -4.70 -11.92 -5.15
C TYR A 127 -4.01 -10.74 -4.46
N ALA A 128 -4.66 -9.59 -4.46
CA ALA A 128 -4.13 -8.39 -3.82
C ALA A 128 -4.73 -8.21 -2.43
N PHE A 129 -3.86 -8.01 -1.42
CA PHE A 129 -4.25 -7.66 -0.07
C PHE A 129 -3.46 -6.43 0.37
N VAL A 130 -4.10 -5.27 0.26
CA VAL A 130 -3.51 -3.95 0.51
C VAL A 130 -2.19 -3.81 -0.28
N ASP A 131 -1.03 -3.77 0.37
CA ASP A 131 0.28 -3.54 -0.25
C ASP A 131 1.03 -4.83 -0.65
N ASP A 132 0.48 -6.00 -0.31
CA ASP A 132 1.03 -7.31 -0.67
C ASP A 132 0.19 -7.96 -1.78
N ILE A 133 0.85 -8.54 -2.78
CA ILE A 133 0.19 -9.29 -3.86
C ILE A 133 0.68 -10.73 -3.83
N LEU A 134 -0.24 -11.67 -3.64
CA LEU A 134 -0.01 -13.10 -3.78
C LEU A 134 -0.22 -13.52 -5.23
N ILE A 135 0.68 -14.35 -5.73
CA ILE A 135 0.49 -15.08 -6.99
C ILE A 135 0.52 -16.55 -6.66
N ALA A 136 -0.47 -17.30 -7.14
CA ALA A 136 -0.57 -18.73 -6.95
C ALA A 136 -0.85 -19.41 -8.29
N SER A 137 -0.12 -20.49 -8.57
CA SER A 137 -0.20 -21.22 -9.84
C SER A 137 -0.03 -22.72 -9.64
N LYS A 138 -0.58 -23.51 -10.57
CA LYS A 138 -0.53 -24.98 -10.53
C LYS A 138 0.81 -25.55 -10.98
N ASN A 139 1.50 -24.88 -11.89
CA ASN A 139 2.79 -25.29 -12.47
C ASN A 139 3.64 -24.07 -12.85
N HIS A 140 4.92 -24.30 -13.20
CA HIS A 140 5.90 -23.24 -13.45
C HIS A 140 5.59 -22.39 -14.68
N GLU A 141 5.00 -22.98 -15.73
CA GLU A 141 4.66 -22.25 -16.96
C GLU A 141 3.55 -21.24 -16.69
N ASP A 142 2.46 -21.68 -16.04
CA ASP A 142 1.37 -20.78 -15.61
C ASP A 142 1.91 -19.68 -14.69
N HIS A 143 2.83 -20.03 -13.78
CA HIS A 143 3.42 -19.06 -12.86
C HIS A 143 4.24 -17.98 -13.56
N TYR A 144 5.02 -18.38 -14.57
CA TYR A 144 5.75 -17.43 -15.41
C TYR A 144 4.78 -16.48 -16.13
N GLN A 145 3.69 -16.99 -16.71
CA GLN A 145 2.69 -16.16 -17.39
C GLN A 145 1.95 -15.22 -16.43
N HIS A 146 1.61 -15.68 -15.22
CA HIS A 146 0.98 -14.86 -14.18
C HIS A 146 1.90 -13.71 -13.77
N LEU A 147 3.18 -13.99 -13.47
CA LEU A 147 4.18 -12.99 -13.14
C LEU A 147 4.35 -11.97 -14.26
N LYS A 148 4.50 -12.45 -15.50
CA LYS A 148 4.68 -11.59 -16.68
C LYS A 148 3.50 -10.63 -16.85
N THR A 149 2.27 -11.15 -16.76
CA THR A 149 1.06 -10.36 -16.93
C THR A 149 0.88 -9.35 -15.79
N LEU A 150 1.13 -9.76 -14.55
CA LEU A 150 1.11 -8.85 -13.41
C LEU A 150 2.14 -7.72 -13.58
N PHE A 151 3.38 -8.04 -13.93
CA PHE A 151 4.42 -7.03 -14.09
C PHE A 151 4.13 -6.05 -15.22
N SER A 152 3.60 -6.52 -16.35
CA SER A 152 3.14 -5.61 -17.41
C SER A 152 2.05 -4.66 -16.91
N ARG A 153 1.12 -5.15 -16.09
CA ARG A 153 0.04 -4.33 -15.52
C ARG A 153 0.53 -3.36 -14.44
N LEU A 154 1.49 -3.77 -13.61
CA LEU A 154 2.13 -2.87 -12.65
C LEU A 154 2.87 -1.74 -13.37
N ASP A 155 3.60 -2.06 -14.45
CA ASP A 155 4.32 -1.08 -15.28
C ASP A 155 3.37 -0.08 -15.96
N GLU A 156 2.25 -0.56 -16.52
CA GLU A 156 1.19 0.27 -17.11
C GLU A 156 0.65 1.32 -16.13
N TYR A 157 0.49 0.93 -14.86
CA TYR A 157 0.01 1.81 -13.79
C TYR A 157 1.14 2.56 -13.05
N GLY A 158 2.40 2.39 -13.47
CA GLY A 158 3.57 3.05 -12.89
C GLY A 158 3.93 2.58 -11.47
N LEU A 159 3.54 1.36 -11.10
CA LEU A 159 3.82 0.77 -9.79
C LEU A 159 5.19 0.10 -9.75
N CYS A 160 5.97 0.42 -8.71
CA CYS A 160 7.27 -0.20 -8.49
C CYS A 160 7.22 -1.28 -7.39
N ILE A 161 7.95 -2.38 -7.61
CA ILE A 161 8.08 -3.49 -6.65
C ILE A 161 9.41 -3.41 -5.90
N ASN A 162 9.42 -3.88 -4.66
CA ASN A 162 10.60 -4.00 -3.83
C ASN A 162 11.21 -5.40 -3.99
N VAL A 163 12.08 -5.56 -4.98
CA VAL A 163 12.68 -6.86 -5.34
C VAL A 163 13.29 -7.57 -4.14
N SER A 164 13.93 -6.84 -3.21
CA SER A 164 14.59 -7.42 -2.02
C SER A 164 13.63 -8.06 -1.01
N LYS A 165 12.34 -7.72 -1.07
CA LYS A 165 11.31 -8.26 -0.19
C LYS A 165 10.31 -9.17 -0.89
N CYS A 166 10.33 -9.17 -2.22
CA CYS A 166 9.54 -10.10 -3.00
C CYS A 166 10.09 -11.52 -2.82
N ILE A 167 9.20 -12.50 -2.88
CA ILE A 167 9.52 -13.93 -2.86
C ILE A 167 8.97 -14.51 -4.14
N PHE A 168 9.78 -15.30 -4.86
CA PHE A 168 9.41 -15.81 -6.18
C PHE A 168 9.45 -17.34 -6.25
N GLY A 169 8.39 -17.93 -6.79
CA GLY A 169 8.35 -19.31 -7.27
C GLY A 169 8.60 -20.38 -6.20
N THR A 170 8.16 -20.15 -4.95
CA THR A 170 8.35 -21.08 -3.82
C THR A 170 7.17 -22.05 -3.70
N SER A 171 7.39 -23.22 -3.11
CA SER A 171 6.33 -24.20 -2.82
C SER A 171 5.49 -23.84 -1.58
N THR A 172 6.02 -23.00 -0.70
CA THR A 172 5.36 -22.52 0.52
C THR A 172 5.68 -21.05 0.75
N ILE A 173 4.71 -20.29 1.25
CA ILE A 173 4.89 -18.86 1.52
C ILE A 173 4.15 -18.45 2.79
N ASP A 174 4.76 -17.55 3.55
CA ASP A 174 4.08 -16.83 4.62
C ASP A 174 3.44 -15.58 4.00
N PHE A 175 2.11 -15.60 3.90
CA PHE A 175 1.30 -14.51 3.34
C PHE A 175 0.34 -13.97 4.39
#